data_AF-A0A8E1WKP1-F1
#
_entry.id   AF-A0A8E1WKP1-F1
#
_cell.length_a   1.000
_cell.length_b   1.000
_cell.length_c   1.000
_cell.angle_alpha   90.00
_cell.angle_beta   90.00
_cell.angle_gamma   90.00
#
_symmetry.space_group_name_H-M   'P 1'
#
loop_
_entity.id
_entity.type
_entity.pdbx_description
1 polymer ?
#
loop_
_entity_poly.entity_id
_entity_poly.type
_entity_poly.pdbx_seq_one_letter_code
_entity_poly.pdbx_strand_id
1 'polypeptide(L)' 'MPLGECCYNPYELDLMARVLAKCLPPAATKAEKERQAAALVCLYGTGITNEARLLELLIDGSHKPYHEVKTAA' A
#
# COMPACT_ATOMS: atom_id res chain seq x y z
N MET A 1 0.63 13.93 12.30
CA MET A 1 1.38 14.18 11.06
C MET A 1 0.53 15.11 10.21
N PRO A 2 1.04 16.24 9.69
CA PRO A 2 0.21 17.07 8.82
C PRO A 2 0.05 16.32 7.50
N LEU A 3 -1.21 16.07 7.11
CA LEU A 3 -1.60 15.70 5.76
C LEU A 3 -1.40 16.94 4.88
N GLY A 4 -0.15 17.31 4.63
CA GLY A 4 0.21 18.38 3.70
C GLY A 4 -0.08 17.91 2.28
N GLU A 5 -0.76 18.75 1.51
CA GLU A 5 -1.17 18.57 0.11
C GLU A 5 -0.18 17.73 -0.71
N CYS A 6 -0.39 16.41 -0.76
CA CYS A 6 0.42 15.53 -1.59
C CYS A 6 -0.19 15.54 -3.00
N CYS A 7 0.09 16.61 -3.75
CA CYS A 7 -0.07 16.59 -5.20
C CYS A 7 0.97 15.61 -5.76
N TYR A 8 0.61 14.33 -5.84
CA TYR A 8 1.43 13.33 -6.53
C TYR A 8 1.63 13.77 -7.98
N ASN A 9 2.87 13.77 -8.43
CA ASN A 9 3.14 14.03 -9.83
C ASN A 9 2.63 12.84 -10.68
N PRO A 10 2.44 13.02 -12.00
CA PRO A 10 1.89 11.96 -12.85
C PRO A 10 2.70 10.65 -12.83
N TYR A 11 4.02 10.72 -12.64
CA TYR A 11 4.86 9.52 -12.55
C TYR A 11 4.62 8.74 -11.26
N GLU A 12 4.40 9.44 -10.14
CA GLU A 12 4.09 8.82 -8.85
C GLU A 12 2.73 8.14 -8.89
N LEU A 13 1.73 8.80 -9.50
CA LEU A 13 0.41 8.21 -9.71
C LEU A 13 0.47 6.97 -10.60
N ASP A 14 1.25 7.01 -11.68
CA ASP A 14 1.43 5.86 -12.58
C ASP A 14 2.11 4.69 -11.87
N LEU A 15 3.16 4.97 -11.09
CA LEU A 15 3.84 3.96 -10.28
C LEU A 15 2.87 3.33 -9.26
N MET A 16 2.09 4.15 -8.54
CA MET A 16 1.13 3.64 -7.57
C MET A 16 0.02 2.81 -8.23
N ALA A 17 -0.47 3.25 -9.38
CA ALA A 17 -1.49 2.52 -10.15
C ALA A 17 -0.97 1.15 -10.62
N ARG A 18 0.28 1.06 -11.11
CA ARG A 18 0.91 -0.20 -11.51
C ARG A 18 1.08 -1.16 -10.35
N VAL A 19 1.50 -0.66 -9.18
CA VAL A 19 1.63 -1.47 -7.97
C VAL A 19 0.27 -2.00 -7.53
N LEU A 20 -0.77 -1.16 -7.47
CA LEU A 20 -2.12 -1.58 -7.13
C LEU A 20 -2.69 -2.62 -8.10
N ALA A 21 -2.49 -2.43 -9.40
CA ALA A 21 -2.95 -3.38 -10.42
C ALA A 21 -2.31 -4.77 -10.28
N LYS A 22 -1.07 -4.84 -9.77
CA LYS A 22 -0.36 -6.11 -9.52
C LYS A 22 -0.70 -6.74 -8.17
N CYS A 23 -1.03 -5.94 -7.16
CA CYS A 23 -1.37 -6.42 -5.81
C CYS A 23 -2.85 -6.82 -5.66
N LEU A 24 -3.74 -6.23 -6.46
CA LEU A 24 -5.18 -6.47 -6.33
C LEU A 24 -5.60 -7.75 -7.07
N PRO A 25 -6.30 -8.68 -6.42
CA PRO A 25 -6.96 -9.76 -7.13
C PRO A 25 -8.07 -9.18 -8.05
N PRO A 26 -8.35 -9.82 -9.20
CA PRO A 26 -9.35 -9.34 -10.16
C PRO A 26 -10.77 -9.23 -9.57
N ALA A 27 -11.06 -9.96 -8.48
CA ALA A 27 -12.32 -9.92 -7.75
C ALA A 27 -12.30 -9.02 -6.49
N ALA A 28 -11.27 -8.17 -6.32
CA ALA A 28 -11.14 -7.32 -5.13
C ALA A 28 -12.35 -6.40 -4.94
N THR A 29 -12.90 -6.41 -3.73
CA THR A 29 -13.95 -5.51 -3.28
C THR A 29 -13.46 -4.07 -3.23
N LYS A 30 -14.41 -3.12 -3.25
CA LYS A 30 -14.09 -1.68 -3.12
C LYS A 30 -13.29 -1.39 -1.84
N ALA A 31 -13.64 -2.04 -0.73
CA ALA A 31 -12.96 -1.86 0.55
C ALA A 31 -11.51 -2.38 0.53
N GLU A 32 -11.23 -3.49 -0.16
CA GLU A 32 -9.87 -4.00 -0.32
C GLU A 32 -9.02 -3.07 -1.19
N LYS A 33 -9.61 -2.52 -2.25
CA LYS A 33 -8.97 -1.50 -3.11
C LYS A 33 -8.59 -0.26 -2.32
N GLU A 34 -9.52 0.27 -1.53
CA GLU A 34 -9.29 1.45 -0.69
C GLU A 34 -8.24 1.17 0.39
N ARG A 35 -8.26 -0.01 1.02
CA ARG A 35 -7.28 -0.41 2.04
C ARG A 35 -5.87 -0.53 1.45
N GLN A 36 -5.72 -1.19 0.31
CA GLN A 36 -4.41 -1.33 -0.34
C GLN A 36 -3.89 0.03 -0.86
N ALA A 37 -4.76 0.89 -1.39
CA ALA A 37 -4.38 2.23 -1.81
C ALA A 37 -3.90 3.09 -0.63
N ALA A 38 -4.61 3.03 0.51
CA ALA A 38 -4.19 3.73 1.73
C ALA A 38 -2.83 3.21 2.25
N ALA A 39 -2.63 1.89 2.26
CA ALA A 39 -1.36 1.28 2.65
C ALA A 39 -0.21 1.73 1.73
N LEU A 40 -0.44 1.75 0.42
CA LEU A 40 0.53 2.20 -0.57
C LEU A 40 0.91 3.67 -0.39
N VAL A 41 -0.07 4.55 -0.17
CA VAL A 41 0.15 5.97 0.12
C VAL A 41 0.99 6.15 1.38
N CYS A 42 0.70 5.39 2.43
CA CYS A 42 1.50 5.41 3.66
C CYS A 42 2.94 4.95 3.44
N LEU A 43 3.15 3.85 2.70
CA LEU A 43 4.49 3.34 2.38
C LEU A 43 5.28 4.32 1.49
N TYR A 44 4.61 4.97 0.55
CA TYR A 44 5.22 5.99 -0.28
C TYR A 44 5.63 7.21 0.56
N GLY A 45 4.76 7.63 1.49
CA GLY A 45 5.02 8.73 2.42
C GLY A 45 6.18 8.47 3.39
N THR A 46 6.58 7.22 3.63
CA THR A 46 7.79 6.89 4.41
C THR A 46 9.08 6.93 3.59
N GLY A 47 9.00 7.27 2.29
CA GLY A 47 10.13 7.40 1.38
C GLY A 47 10.44 6.13 0.57
N ILE A 48 9.56 5.12 0.60
CA ILE A 48 9.71 3.92 -0.22
C ILE A 48 9.13 4.21 -1.61
N THR A 49 10.00 4.45 -2.59
CA THR A 49 9.62 4.78 -3.97
C THR A 49 9.95 3.67 -4.98
N ASN A 50 10.57 2.57 -4.52
CA ASN A 50 10.91 1.44 -5.37
C ASN A 50 9.70 0.52 -5.58
N GLU A 51 9.28 0.35 -6.85
CA GLU A 51 8.13 -0.47 -7.24
C GLU A 51 8.20 -1.91 -6.70
N ALA A 52 9.34 -2.58 -6.83
CA ALA A 52 9.50 -3.97 -6.38
C ALA A 52 9.39 -4.09 -4.86
N ARG A 53 9.94 -3.11 -4.12
CA ARG A 53 9.87 -3.09 -2.65
C ARG A 53 8.48 -2.75 -2.14
N LEU A 54 7.75 -1.88 -2.83
CA LEU A 54 6.35 -1.60 -2.55
C LEU A 54 5.46 -2.82 -2.80
N LEU A 55 5.70 -3.54 -3.90
CA LEU A 55 5.02 -4.80 -4.21
C LEU A 55 5.26 -5.86 -3.14
N GLU A 56 6.53 -6.09 -2.76
CA GLU A 56 6.89 -7.07 -1.74
C GLU A 56 6.21 -6.74 -0.41
N LEU A 57 6.25 -5.48 0.04
CA LEU A 57 5.64 -5.05 1.29
C LEU A 57 4.11 -5.11 1.26
N LEU A 58 3.48 -4.78 0.13
CA LEU A 58 2.03 -4.85 0.00
C LEU A 58 1.55 -6.30 -0.06
N ILE A 59 2.19 -7.16 -0.83
CA ILE A 59 1.81 -8.57 -0.96
C ILE A 59 2.10 -9.31 0.36
N ASP A 60 3.30 -9.16 0.92
CA ASP A 60 3.66 -9.81 2.18
C ASP A 60 2.82 -9.28 3.36
N GLY A 61 2.54 -7.96 3.35
CA GLY A 61 1.71 -7.30 4.37
C GLY A 61 0.21 -7.57 4.24
N SER A 62 -0.33 -7.77 3.02
CA SER A 62 -1.76 -8.02 2.80
C SER A 62 -2.15 -9.48 2.94
N HIS A 63 -1.22 -10.41 2.73
CA HIS A 63 -1.47 -11.85 2.81
C HIS A 63 -1.11 -12.46 4.16
N LYS A 64 -0.38 -11.75 5.02
CA LYS A 64 -0.19 -12.19 6.41
C LYS A 64 -1.47 -11.89 7.20
N PRO A 65 -2.19 -12.91 7.73
CA PRO A 65 -3.18 -12.64 8.74
C PRO A 65 -2.48 -11.89 9.86
N TYR A 66 -3.10 -10.82 10.37
CA TYR A 66 -2.70 -10.13 11.59
C TYR A 66 -2.53 -11.20 12.67
N HIS A 67 -1.32 -11.70 12.85
CA HIS A 67 -1.03 -12.61 13.95
C HIS A 67 -1.08 -11.70 15.16
N GLU A 68 -2.12 -11.90 15.98
CA GLU A 68 -2.32 -11.22 17.24
C GLU A 68 -0.97 -10.99 17.92
N VAL A 69 -0.64 -9.72 18.12
CA VAL A 69 0.41 -9.35 19.06
C VAL A 69 -0.08 -9.89 20.40
N LYS A 70 0.40 -11.08 20.78
CA LYS A 70 0.32 -11.54 22.16
C LYS A 70 1.05 -10.48 22.98
N THR A 71 0.28 -9.57 23.57
CA THR A 71 0.70 -8.80 24.73
C THR A 71 1.05 -9.80 25.82
N ALA A 72 2.32 -10.18 25.89
CA ALA A 72 2.90 -10.77 27.07
C ALA A 72 3.18 -9.60 28.03
N ALA A 73 2.24 -9.38 28.95
CA ALA A 73 2.45 -8.67 30.20
C ALA A 73 2.75 -9.70 31.29
#